data_AF-A0A8S2ZRK7-F1
#
_entry.id   AF-A0A8S2ZRK7-F1
#
_cell.length_a   1.000
_cell.length_b   1.000
_cell.length_c   1.000
_cell.angle_alpha   90.00
_cell.angle_beta   90.00
_cell.angle_gamma   90.00
#
_symmetry.space_group_name_H-M   'P 1'
#
loop_
_entity.id
_entity.type
_entity.pdbx_description
1 polymer ?
#
loop_
_entity_poly.entity_id
_entity_poly.type
_entity_poly.pdbx_seq_one_letter_code
_entity_poly.pdbx_strand_id
1 'polypeptide(L)' 'RAPFQEANDSETVMMILDCCYKLPPNISSECQNLIHHMIVREPEKRSTLDEVMSDIWYRQCDDD' A
#
# COMPACT_ATOMS: atom_id res chain seq x y z
N ARG A 1 3.11 8.72 -10.50
CA ARG A 1 3.06 7.38 -11.13
C ARG A 1 2.17 6.51 -10.28
N ALA A 2 1.27 5.71 -10.86
CA ALA A 2 0.50 4.75 -10.08
C ALA A 2 1.42 3.64 -9.50
N PRO A 3 1.00 2.93 -8.43
CA PRO A 3 1.77 1.80 -7.88
C PRO A 3 2.06 0.71 -8.90
N PHE A 4 1.14 0.49 -9.83
CA PHE A 4 1.26 -0.46 -10.94
C PHE A 4 1.07 0.31 -12.26
N GLN A 5 2.17 0.50 -13.00
CA GLN A 5 2.16 1.19 -14.29
C GLN A 5 3.35 0.70 -15.11
N GLU A 6 3.13 -0.35 -15.89
CA GLU A 6 4.15 -1.00 -16.72
C GLU A 6 3.97 -0.69 -18.21
N ALA A 7 4.86 -1.22 -19.05
CA ALA A 7 4.85 -0.92 -20.49
C ALA A 7 3.63 -1.48 -21.23
N ASN A 8 2.97 -2.48 -20.65
CA ASN A 8 1.76 -3.10 -21.18
C ASN A 8 0.85 -3.64 -20.07
N ASP A 9 -0.38 -4.00 -20.45
CA ASP A 9 -1.40 -4.50 -19.53
C ASP A 9 -1.01 -5.83 -18.89
N SER A 10 -0.37 -6.74 -19.64
CA SER A 10 0.05 -8.04 -19.13
C SER A 10 1.09 -7.92 -18.01
N GLU A 11 2.11 -7.07 -18.21
CA GLU A 11 3.09 -6.72 -17.17
C GLU A 11 2.41 -6.06 -15.98
N THR A 12 1.48 -5.12 -16.22
CA THR A 12 0.75 -4.44 -15.15
C THR A 12 -0.07 -5.43 -14.30
N VAL A 13 -0.79 -6.36 -14.92
CA VAL A 13 -1.54 -7.43 -14.23
C VAL A 13 -0.60 -8.32 -13.43
N MET A 14 0.56 -8.68 -13.98
CA MET A 14 1.56 -9.48 -13.26
C MET A 14 2.05 -8.75 -11.99
N MET A 15 2.38 -7.46 -12.09
CA MET A 15 2.79 -6.66 -10.94
C MET A 15 1.70 -6.54 -9.87
N ILE A 16 0.43 -6.42 -10.28
CA ILE A 16 -0.73 -6.41 -9.36
C ILE A 16 -0.83 -7.75 -8.62
N LEU A 17 -0.79 -8.87 -9.34
CA LEU A 17 -0.93 -10.21 -8.76
C LEU A 17 0.23 -10.56 -7.82
N ASP A 18 1.44 -10.11 -8.14
CA ASP A 18 2.62 -10.29 -7.29
C ASP A 18 2.73 -9.21 -6.20
N CYS A 19 1.86 -8.20 -6.19
CA CYS A 19 1.96 -7.01 -5.34
C CYS A 19 3.35 -6.38 -5.38
N CYS A 20 3.96 -6.35 -6.57
CA CYS A 20 5.28 -5.76 -6.79
C CYS A 20 5.13 -4.29 -7.17
N TYR A 21 5.43 -3.39 -6.24
CA TYR A 21 5.37 -1.94 -6.44
C TYR A 21 6.59 -1.26 -5.83
N LYS A 22 6.80 0.02 -6.17
CA LYS A 22 7.86 0.85 -5.58
C LYS A 22 7.24 2.04 -4.85
N LEU A 23 7.71 2.27 -3.64
CA LEU A 23 7.32 3.42 -2.86
C LEU A 23 8.14 4.66 -3.27
N PRO A 24 7.53 5.87 -3.29
CA PRO A 24 8.27 7.11 -3.47
C PRO A 24 9.26 7.35 -2.31
N PRO A 25 10.39 8.05 -2.52
CA PRO A 25 11.36 8.31 -1.46
C PRO A 25 10.87 9.32 -0.41
N ASN A 26 9.83 10.09 -0.72
CA ASN A 26 9.36 11.23 0.06
C ASN A 26 8.16 10.92 0.96
N ILE A 27 7.88 9.65 1.24
CA ILE A 27 6.82 9.25 2.18
C ILE A 27 7.43 8.78 3.50
N SER A 28 6.77 9.10 4.61
CA SER A 28 7.22 8.72 5.95
C SER A 28 7.26 7.21 6.15
N SER A 29 8.09 6.75 7.08
CA SER A 29 8.17 5.33 7.45
C SER A 29 6.82 4.73 7.86
N GLU A 30 6.01 5.51 8.57
CA GLU A 30 4.68 5.17 9.04
C GLU A 30 3.74 4.93 7.85
N CYS A 31 3.78 5.82 6.85
CA CYS A 31 3.01 5.66 5.60
C CYS A 31 3.46 4.42 4.82
N GLN A 32 4.77 4.21 4.72
CA GLN A 32 5.35 3.05 4.02
C GLN A 32 4.82 1.75 4.65
N ASN A 33 4.85 1.67 5.99
CA ASN A 33 4.35 0.53 6.74
C ASN A 33 2.86 0.29 6.49
N LEU A 34 2.03 1.34 6.53
CA LEU A 34 0.59 1.19 6.27
C LEU A 34 0.33 0.66 4.85
N ILE A 35 1.00 1.20 3.82
CA ILE A 35 0.85 0.73 2.44
C ILE A 35 1.24 -0.76 2.33
N HIS A 36 2.30 -1.20 3.02
CA HIS A 36 2.73 -2.60 3.04
C HIS A 36 1.70 -3.55 3.64
N HIS A 37 0.87 -3.11 4.59
CA HIS A 37 -0.20 -3.93 5.15
C HIS A 37 -1.50 -3.88 4.33
N MET A 38 -1.69 -2.85 3.50
CA MET A 38 -2.85 -2.71 2.61
C MET A 38 -2.69 -3.43 1.27
N ILE A 39 -1.50 -3.37 0.66
CA ILE A 39 -1.21 -3.96 -0.66
C ILE A 39 -0.39 -5.25 -0.47
N VAL A 40 -1.08 -6.30 -0.01
CA VAL A 40 -0.49 -7.63 0.22
C VAL A 40 -1.01 -8.67 -0.77
N ARG A 41 -0.15 -9.64 -1.09
CA ARG A 41 -0.44 -10.78 -1.99
C ARG A 41 -1.46 -11.75 -1.39
N GLU A 42 -1.30 -12.06 -0.11
CA GLU A 42 -2.18 -12.97 0.64
C GLU A 42 -3.34 -12.16 1.25
N PRO A 43 -4.58 -12.30 0.75
CA PRO A 43 -5.70 -11.48 1.20
C PRO A 43 -6.02 -11.64 2.69
N GLU A 44 -5.77 -12.82 3.27
CA GLU A 44 -5.91 -13.12 4.69
C GLU A 44 -4.92 -12.36 5.59
N LYS A 45 -3.84 -11.82 5.02
CA LYS A 45 -2.87 -10.95 5.72
C LYS A 45 -3.16 -9.46 5.53
N ARG A 46 -4.17 -9.10 4.74
CA ARG A 46 -4.50 -7.71 4.44
C ARG A 46 -5.12 -7.06 5.68
N SER A 47 -4.64 -5.88 6.03
CA SER A 47 -5.23 -5.13 7.14
C SER A 47 -6.73 -4.95 6.96
N THR A 48 -7.44 -5.18 8.05
CA THR A 48 -8.85 -4.86 8.20
C THR A 48 -9.05 -3.34 8.30
N LEU A 49 -10.29 -2.88 8.11
CA LEU A 49 -10.60 -1.46 8.25
C LEU A 49 -10.31 -0.93 9.66
N ASP A 50 -10.62 -1.72 10.69
CA ASP A 50 -10.37 -1.36 12.08
C ASP A 50 -8.86 -1.18 12.34
N GLU A 51 -8.04 -2.08 11.81
CA GLU A 51 -6.57 -1.96 11.89
C GLU A 51 -6.07 -0.71 11.17
N VAL A 52 -6.57 -0.40 9.98
CA VAL A 52 -6.20 0.79 9.20
C VAL A 52 -6.59 2.08 9.93
N MET A 53 -7.81 2.17 10.47
CA MET A 53 -8.27 3.33 11.25
C MET A 53 -7.47 3.49 12.55
N SER A 54 -6.97 2.38 13.10
CA SER A 54 -6.12 2.39 14.28
C SER A 54 -4.64 2.61 13.96
N ASP A 55 -4.23 2.72 12.70
CA ASP A 55 -2.81 2.89 12.34
C ASP A 55 -2.28 4.28 12.76
N ILE A 56 -0.99 4.34 13.09
CA ILE A 56 -0.33 5.58 13.54
C ILE A 56 -0.38 6.65 12.43
N TRP A 57 -0.15 6.25 11.18
CA TRP A 57 -0.16 7.19 10.06
C TRP A 57 -1.54 7.80 9.84
N TYR A 58 -2.60 6.99 9.96
CA TYR A 58 -3.97 7.46 9.82
C TYR A 58 -4.36 8.42 10.95
N ARG A 59 -4.09 8.03 12.21
CA ARG A 59 -4.44 8.85 13.38
C ARG A 59 -3.69 10.19 13.46
N GLN A 60 -2.50 10.29 12.89
CA GLN A 60 -1.77 11.56 12.79
C GLN A 60 -2.46 12.61 11.89
N CYS A 61 -3.34 12.18 10.99
CA CYS A 61 -4.12 13.09 10.14
C CYS A 61 -5.42 13.58 10.80
N ASP A 62 -5.87 12.96 11.90
CA ASP A 62 -7.15 13.27 12.57
C ASP A 62 -7.01 14.32 13.71
N ASP A 63 -5.84 14.97 13.86
CA ASP A 63 -5.60 16.03 14.87
C ASP A 63 -6.04 17.45 14.42
N ASP A 64 -6.82 17.58 13.34
CA ASP A 64 -7.41 18.85 12.83
C ASP A 64 -8.91 19.01 13.16
#